data_AF-A0A8J7PV70-F1
#
_entry.id   AF-A0A8J7PV70-F1
#
_cell.length_a   1.000
_cell.length_b   1.000
_cell.length_c   1.000
_cell.angle_alpha   90.00
_cell.angle_beta   90.00
_cell.angle_gamma   90.00
#
_symmetry.space_group_name_H-M   'P 1'
#
loop_
_entity.id
_entity.type
_entity.pdbx_description
1 polymer ?
#
loop_
_entity_poly.entity_id
_entity_poly.type
_entity_poly.pdbx_seq_one_letter_code
_entity_poly.pdbx_strand_id
1 'polypeptide(L)' 'MGTQSPSVQPADRDDPALCEADTAAVLEHLISGKPLDPSVVDRVRARAEQVTAGIRRDHGLVDDDTLQSLLDEA' A
#
# COMPACT_ATOMS: atom_id res chain seq x y z
N MET A 1 13.39 -1.69 -24.41
CA MET A 1 13.61 -2.69 -23.35
C MET A 1 12.55 -2.44 -22.30
N GLY A 2 11.45 -3.20 -22.31
CA GLY A 2 10.35 -3.00 -21.37
C GLY A 2 10.71 -3.60 -20.02
N THR A 3 10.77 -2.78 -18.99
CA THR A 3 10.80 -3.25 -17.60
C THR A 3 9.44 -3.83 -17.30
N GLN A 4 9.30 -5.15 -17.43
CA GLN A 4 8.14 -5.86 -16.89
C GLN A 4 8.19 -5.69 -15.37
N SER A 5 7.33 -4.81 -14.84
CA SER A 5 7.01 -4.81 -13.42
C SER A 5 6.51 -6.21 -13.05
N PRO A 6 6.98 -6.81 -11.95
CA PRO A 6 6.42 -8.08 -11.50
C PRO A 6 4.92 -7.86 -11.27
N SER A 7 4.11 -8.58 -12.04
CA SER A 7 2.65 -8.53 -11.95
C SER A 7 2.25 -9.03 -10.56
N VAL A 8 2.03 -8.10 -9.62
CA VAL A 8 1.45 -8.44 -8.32
C VAL A 8 0.07 -9.03 -8.58
N GLN A 9 -0.10 -10.32 -8.26
CA GLN A 9 -1.37 -11.01 -8.47
C GLN A 9 -2.45 -10.40 -7.56
N PRO A 10 -3.71 -10.31 -8.02
CA PRO A 10 -4.79 -9.76 -7.22
C PRO A 10 -4.99 -10.49 -5.88
N ALA A 11 -4.78 -11.81 -5.87
CA ALA A 11 -4.94 -12.66 -4.68
C ALA A 11 -3.90 -12.35 -3.58
N ASP A 12 -2.69 -11.95 -3.97
CA ASP A 12 -1.61 -11.65 -3.03
C ASP A 12 -1.84 -10.29 -2.32
N ARG A 13 -2.64 -9.37 -2.90
CA ARG A 13 -2.84 -8.01 -2.36
C ARG A 13 -3.68 -7.94 -1.08
N ASP A 14 -4.65 -8.85 -0.96
CA ASP A 14 -5.60 -8.89 0.16
C ASP A 14 -5.28 -10.04 1.13
N ASP A 15 -4.16 -10.74 0.95
CA ASP A 15 -3.70 -11.77 1.88
C ASP A 15 -3.24 -11.10 3.20
N PRO A 16 -3.88 -11.41 4.35
CA PRO A 16 -3.55 -10.80 5.63
C PRO A 16 -2.13 -11.14 6.09
N ALA A 17 -1.64 -12.34 5.82
CA ALA A 17 -0.29 -12.77 6.21
C ALA A 17 0.78 -12.07 5.35
N LEU A 18 0.50 -11.87 4.06
CA LEU A 18 1.41 -11.11 3.20
C LEU A 18 1.44 -9.62 3.59
N CYS A 19 0.30 -9.07 3.98
CA CYS A 19 0.21 -7.70 4.48
C CYS A 19 1.04 -7.48 5.77
N GLU A 20 0.96 -8.41 6.72
CA GLU A 20 1.79 -8.35 7.94
C GLU A 20 3.28 -8.43 7.62
N ALA A 21 3.67 -9.34 6.71
CA ALA A 21 5.05 -9.48 6.27
C ALA A 21 5.58 -8.22 5.56
N ASP A 22 4.80 -7.66 4.65
CA ASP A 22 5.13 -6.41 3.95
C ASP A 22 5.24 -5.23 4.93
N THR A 23 4.35 -5.18 5.94
CA THR A 23 4.40 -4.17 7.00
C THR A 23 5.69 -4.29 7.83
N ALA A 24 6.06 -5.51 8.23
CA ALA A 24 7.29 -5.77 8.97
C ALA A 24 8.54 -5.37 8.16
N ALA A 25 8.56 -5.66 6.86
CA ALA A 25 9.66 -5.29 5.97
C ALA A 25 9.79 -3.76 5.81
N VAL A 26 8.67 -3.04 5.66
CA VAL A 26 8.65 -1.56 5.62
C VAL A 26 9.14 -0.97 6.95
N LEU A 27 8.71 -1.51 8.08
CA LEU A 27 9.18 -1.08 9.40
C LEU A 27 10.68 -1.33 9.60
N GLU A 28 11.18 -2.49 9.17
CA GLU A 28 12.61 -2.78 9.23
C GLU A 28 13.41 -1.81 8.35
N HIS A 29 12.94 -1.51 7.14
CA HIS A 29 13.54 -0.50 6.27
C HIS A 29 13.59 0.87 6.96
N LEU A 30 12.49 1.30 7.59
CA LEU A 30 12.41 2.58 8.30
C LEU A 30 13.37 2.67 9.49
N ILE A 31 13.43 1.61 10.31
CA ILE A 31 14.21 1.59 11.56
C ILE A 31 15.70 1.40 11.28
N SER A 32 16.04 0.49 10.39
CA SER A 32 17.44 0.07 10.16
C SER A 32 18.10 0.75 8.97
N GLY A 33 17.32 1.35 8.07
CA GLY A 33 17.81 1.87 6.78
C GLY A 33 18.18 0.78 5.77
N LYS A 34 17.96 -0.51 6.09
CA LYS A 34 18.21 -1.61 5.15
C LYS A 34 17.37 -1.45 3.89
N PRO A 35 17.90 -1.71 2.68
CA PRO A 35 17.11 -1.61 1.46
C PRO A 35 15.86 -2.50 1.52
N LEU A 36 14.72 -1.97 1.08
CA LEU A 36 13.48 -2.73 0.96
C LEU A 36 13.51 -3.58 -0.31
N ASP A 37 13.01 -4.81 -0.24
CA ASP A 37 12.93 -5.68 -1.43
C ASP A 37 12.03 -5.03 -2.50
N PRO A 38 12.46 -4.95 -3.77
CA PRO A 38 11.68 -4.34 -4.83
C PRO A 38 10.28 -4.93 -5.00
N SER A 39 10.13 -6.23 -4.76
CA SER A 39 8.84 -6.92 -4.84
C SER A 39 7.89 -6.48 -3.72
N VAL A 40 8.42 -6.18 -2.52
CA VAL A 40 7.64 -5.59 -1.41
C VAL A 40 7.21 -4.18 -1.78
N VAL A 41 8.09 -3.38 -2.37
CA VAL A 41 7.76 -2.02 -2.85
C VAL A 41 6.60 -2.07 -3.84
N ASP A 42 6.66 -2.96 -4.82
CA ASP A 42 5.62 -3.10 -5.85
C ASP A 42 4.29 -3.55 -5.25
N ARG A 43 4.29 -4.51 -4.31
CA ARG A 43 3.09 -4.95 -3.61
C ARG A 43 2.46 -3.85 -2.78
N VAL A 44 3.25 -3.17 -1.95
CA VAL A 44 2.79 -2.08 -1.08
C VAL A 44 2.24 -0.93 -1.92
N ARG A 45 2.93 -0.54 -3.00
CA ARG A 45 2.44 0.51 -3.90
C ARG A 45 1.12 0.13 -4.55
N ALA A 46 1.02 -1.07 -5.10
CA ALA A 46 -0.21 -1.49 -5.76
C ALA A 46 -1.39 -1.59 -4.79
N ARG A 47 -1.15 -2.02 -3.54
CA ARG A 47 -2.16 -2.01 -2.49
C ARG A 47 -2.58 -0.59 -2.11
N ALA A 48 -1.62 0.33 -1.98
CA ALA A 48 -1.90 1.74 -1.70
C ALA A 48 -2.74 2.41 -2.80
N GLU A 49 -2.46 2.12 -4.07
CA GLU A 49 -3.25 2.60 -5.20
C GLU A 49 -4.71 2.09 -5.14
N GLN A 50 -4.90 0.82 -4.81
CA GLN A 50 -6.23 0.21 -4.67
C GLN A 50 -7.02 0.82 -3.52
N VAL A 51 -6.41 0.97 -2.34
CA VAL A 51 -7.04 1.62 -1.18
C VAL A 51 -7.38 3.07 -1.52
N THR A 52 -6.46 3.80 -2.15
CA THR A 52 -6.69 5.18 -2.60
C THR A 52 -7.84 5.26 -3.60
N ALA A 53 -7.92 4.34 -4.55
CA ALA A 53 -9.01 4.30 -5.53
C ALA A 53 -10.36 3.95 -4.87
N GLY A 54 -10.37 3.08 -3.86
CA GLY A 54 -11.55 2.78 -3.05
C GLY A 54 -12.04 4.01 -2.30
N ILE A 55 -11.14 4.64 -1.54
CA ILE A 55 -11.44 5.89 -0.81
C ILE A 55 -11.97 6.96 -1.77
N ARG A 56 -11.35 7.13 -2.95
CA ARG A 56 -11.81 8.10 -3.96
C ARG A 56 -13.18 7.78 -4.54
N ARG A 57 -13.49 6.50 -4.74
CA ARG A 57 -14.79 6.08 -5.23
C ARG A 57 -15.87 6.39 -4.21
N ASP A 58 -15.59 6.11 -2.94
CA ASP A 58 -16.60 6.15 -1.88
C ASP A 58 -16.80 7.58 -1.35
N HIS A 59 -15.75 8.40 -1.33
CA HIS A 59 -15.76 9.75 -0.73
C HIS A 59 -15.46 10.89 -1.72
N GLY A 60 -15.15 10.61 -2.99
CA GLY A 60 -14.70 11.62 -3.95
C GLY A 60 -13.22 11.99 -3.77
N LEU A 61 -12.80 13.15 -4.26
CA LEU A 61 -11.44 13.62 -3.98
C LEU A 61 -11.36 13.99 -2.49
N VAL A 62 -10.63 13.20 -1.72
CA VAL A 62 -10.39 13.47 -0.30
C VAL A 62 -9.34 14.59 -0.22
N ASP A 63 -9.79 15.78 0.18
CA ASP A 63 -8.90 16.83 0.65
C ASP A 63 -8.44 16.56 2.09
N ASP A 64 -7.47 17.33 2.58
CA ASP A 64 -6.87 17.11 3.89
C ASP A 64 -7.93 17.18 5.02
N ASP A 65 -8.94 18.03 4.87
CA ASP A 65 -10.06 18.16 5.82
C ASP A 65 -10.97 16.93 5.82
N THR A 66 -11.25 16.36 4.64
CA THR A 66 -12.01 15.12 4.50
C THR A 66 -11.22 13.92 5.04
N LEU A 67 -9.91 13.87 4.83
CA LEU A 67 -9.05 12.80 5.36
C LEU A 67 -9.06 12.81 6.89
N GLN A 68 -8.91 13.98 7.50
CA GLN A 68 -8.96 14.15 8.95
C GLN A 68 -10.29 13.64 9.53
N SER A 69 -11.40 13.97 8.88
CA SER A 69 -12.74 13.54 9.30
C SER A 69 -12.92 12.01 9.27
N LEU A 70 -12.34 11.32 8.27
CA LEU A 70 -12.41 9.86 8.16
C LEU A 70 -11.55 9.13 9.21
N LEU A 71 -10.44 9.75 9.63
CA LEU A 71 -9.58 9.19 10.67
C LEU A 71 -10.17 9.35 12.08
N ASP A 72 -10.98 10.38 12.30
CA ASP A 72 -11.67 10.62 13.57
C ASP A 72 -12.91 9.70 13.76
N GLU A 73 -13.47 9.13 12.68
CA GLU A 73 -14.59 8.18 12.73
C GLU A 73 -14.17 6.70 12.84
N ALA A 74 -12.88 6.38 12.73
CA ALA A 74 -12.32 5.02 12.78
C ALA A 74 -11.85 4.61 14.19
#